data_AF-A0A2C9T5E8-F1
#
_entry.id   AF-A0A2C9T5E8-F1
#
_cell.length_a   1.000
_cell.length_b   1.000
_cell.length_c   1.000
_cell.angle_alpha   90.00
_cell.angle_beta   90.00
_cell.angle_gamma   90.00
#
_symmetry.space_group_name_H-M   'P 1'
#
loop_
_entity.id
_entity.type
_entity.pdbx_description
1 polymer ?
#
loop_
_entity_poly.entity_id
_entity_poly.type
_entity_poly.pdbx_seq_one_letter_code
_entity_poly.pdbx_strand_id
1 'polypeptide(L)'
;MAGRPTNRVRNGRNESDDPTGGRLLPDYVQVPAARFSIRSTWLATGVTTAVLVMVGAVIGGLLWARHRPAPSPDVEYVQALETAGLMSQFNSEANAVAHGHDVCTRLEHGGPQQGVLGDKIAVDTFCPQFNKGFRLLESADISGVFVLTDSLGTGAIEADGQTCHGIDGYADVGRSTPVTVKNGTGEILTSTALGPGTGNNATCTFSFTFRITEGQDRYVVSVGRRGEFSYSFDQLRGHGVQIKLGH
;
A
#
# COMPACT_ATOMS: atom_id res chain seq x y z
N MET A 1 1.28 70.28 21.35
CA MET A 1 0.29 70.76 20.37
C MET A 1 0.56 72.24 20.13
N ALA A 2 0.98 72.62 18.92
CA ALA A 2 1.23 74.02 18.57
C ALA A 2 0.37 74.37 17.35
N GLY A 3 -0.56 75.32 17.55
CA GLY A 3 -1.57 75.70 16.57
C GLY A 3 -1.01 76.52 15.41
N ARG A 4 -1.64 76.39 14.25
CA ARG A 4 -1.32 77.12 13.02
C ARG A 4 -1.81 78.58 13.15
N PRO A 5 -0.95 79.59 12.99
CA PRO A 5 -1.38 80.99 13.11
C PRO A 5 -2.27 81.40 11.93
N THR A 6 -3.34 82.15 12.21
CA THR A 6 -4.30 82.69 11.24
C THR A 6 -4.53 84.17 11.52
N ASN A 7 -4.80 84.97 10.49
CA ASN A 7 -4.99 86.43 10.59
C ASN A 7 -6.36 86.88 11.11
N ARG A 8 -7.04 86.04 11.89
CA ARG A 8 -8.37 86.33 12.43
C ARG A 8 -8.28 86.81 13.86
N VAL A 9 -8.88 87.95 14.14
CA VAL A 9 -9.02 88.50 15.48
C VAL A 9 -10.49 88.44 15.88
N ARG A 10 -10.79 87.82 17.03
CA ARG A 10 -12.14 87.70 17.55
C ARG A 10 -12.32 88.64 18.72
N ASN A 11 -13.27 89.58 18.63
CA ASN A 11 -13.65 90.44 19.75
C ASN A 11 -15.14 90.22 20.04
N GLY A 12 -15.43 89.36 21.03
CA GLY A 12 -16.80 88.93 21.34
C GLY A 12 -17.42 88.01 20.28
N ARG A 13 -18.65 88.31 19.85
CA ARG A 13 -19.42 87.47 18.88
C ARG A 13 -19.28 87.88 17.42
N ASN A 14 -18.55 88.96 17.12
CA ASN A 14 -18.27 89.35 15.74
C ASN A 14 -16.82 89.01 15.39
N GLU A 15 -16.62 88.42 14.21
CA GLU A 15 -15.33 88.04 13.65
C GLU A 15 -14.99 89.05 12.56
N SER A 16 -13.78 89.65 12.62
CA SER A 16 -13.30 90.58 11.60
C SER A 16 -11.87 90.24 11.20
N ASP A 17 -11.58 90.28 9.91
CA ASP A 17 -10.22 90.09 9.40
C ASP A 17 -9.44 91.41 9.50
N ASP A 18 -8.26 91.37 10.14
CA ASP A 18 -7.30 92.48 10.14
C ASP A 18 -6.25 92.26 9.04
N PRO A 19 -6.34 92.98 7.90
CA PRO A 19 -5.40 92.81 6.79
C PRO A 19 -4.00 93.36 7.08
N THR A 20 -3.81 94.10 8.18
CA THR A 20 -2.53 94.75 8.52
C THR A 20 -1.59 93.80 9.24
N GLY A 21 -2.10 92.99 10.18
CA GLY A 21 -1.33 91.96 10.89
C GLY A 21 -0.85 90.80 10.00
N GLY A 22 -1.54 90.56 8.88
CA GLY A 22 -1.21 89.48 7.95
C GLY A 22 0.00 89.70 7.04
N ARG A 23 0.54 90.93 6.98
CA ARG A 23 1.66 91.28 6.10
C ARG A 23 3.06 91.05 6.69
N LEU A 24 3.13 90.50 7.91
CA LEU A 24 4.40 90.22 8.61
C LEU A 24 4.79 88.73 8.61
N LEU A 25 4.11 87.89 7.84
CA LEU A 25 4.41 86.46 7.71
C LEU A 25 5.21 86.19 6.41
N PRO A 26 6.42 85.61 6.47
CA PRO A 26 7.23 85.33 5.28
C PRO A 26 6.64 84.21 4.41
N ASP A 27 6.79 84.37 3.09
CA ASP A 27 6.30 83.48 2.04
C ASP A 27 6.83 82.05 2.15
N TYR A 28 5.93 81.09 2.32
CA TYR A 28 6.23 79.67 2.14
C TYR A 28 5.70 79.21 0.77
N VAL A 29 6.62 78.67 -0.02
CA VAL A 29 6.47 78.16 -1.38
C VAL A 29 5.23 77.27 -1.55
N GLN A 30 4.32 77.67 -2.44
CA GLN A 30 3.18 76.85 -2.87
C GLN A 30 3.65 75.76 -3.85
N VAL A 31 3.46 74.49 -3.48
CA VAL A 31 3.61 73.34 -4.39
C VAL A 31 2.31 73.17 -5.18
N PRO A 32 2.32 72.99 -6.51
CA PRO A 32 1.07 72.91 -7.28
C PRO A 32 0.26 71.66 -6.93
N ALA A 33 -0.98 71.86 -6.50
CA ALA A 33 -1.97 70.79 -6.42
C ALA A 33 -2.40 70.39 -7.84
N ALA A 34 -2.03 69.18 -8.26
CA ALA A 34 -2.51 68.59 -9.49
C ALA A 34 -4.03 68.38 -9.39
N ARG A 35 -4.79 69.19 -10.14
CA ARG A 35 -6.20 68.96 -10.43
C ARG A 35 -6.29 67.83 -11.45
N PHE A 36 -6.77 66.66 -11.03
CA PHE A 36 -7.31 65.69 -11.98
C PHE A 36 -8.82 65.56 -11.78
N SER A 37 -9.50 65.71 -12.91
CA SER A 37 -10.93 65.74 -13.09
C SER A 37 -11.56 64.39 -12.77
N ILE A 38 -12.62 64.41 -11.97
CA ILE A 38 -13.51 63.27 -11.81
C ILE A 38 -14.37 63.19 -13.07
N ARG A 39 -13.93 62.41 -14.06
CA ARG A 39 -14.81 61.87 -15.09
C ARG A 39 -14.32 60.49 -15.53
N SER A 40 -15.26 59.54 -15.51
CA SER A 40 -15.27 58.23 -16.17
C SER A 40 -14.20 57.21 -15.81
N THR A 41 -14.56 56.23 -14.96
CA THR A 41 -14.20 54.81 -15.15
C THR A 41 -15.01 53.93 -14.20
N TRP A 42 -16.23 53.56 -14.60
CA TRP A 42 -17.10 52.61 -13.88
C TRP A 42 -16.98 51.15 -14.40
N LEU A 43 -16.00 50.83 -15.26
CA LEU A 43 -15.89 49.50 -15.88
C LEU A 43 -14.45 48.96 -15.95
N ALA A 44 -13.62 49.22 -14.93
CA ALA A 44 -12.27 48.65 -14.85
C ALA A 44 -11.92 48.04 -13.48
N THR A 45 -12.86 48.00 -12.53
CA THR A 45 -12.68 47.44 -11.17
C THR A 45 -13.18 46.00 -11.01
N GLY A 46 -13.83 45.42 -12.03
CA GLY A 46 -14.37 44.05 -11.95
C GLY A 46 -13.33 42.94 -12.24
N VAL A 47 -12.40 43.18 -13.16
CA VAL A 47 -11.45 42.14 -13.60
C VAL A 47 -10.32 41.96 -12.58
N THR A 48 -9.81 43.06 -12.00
CA THR A 48 -8.74 43.00 -11.00
C THR A 48 -9.18 42.39 -9.68
N THR A 49 -10.43 42.61 -9.27
CA THR A 49 -11.01 41.97 -8.07
C THR A 49 -11.24 40.47 -8.29
N ALA A 50 -11.70 40.05 -9.48
CA ALA A 50 -11.87 38.64 -9.80
C ALA A 50 -10.54 37.85 -9.79
N VAL A 51 -9.46 38.42 -10.33
CA VAL A 51 -8.13 37.77 -10.31
C VAL A 51 -7.59 37.64 -8.89
N LEU A 52 -7.73 38.67 -8.04
CA LEU A 52 -7.28 38.62 -6.66
C LEU A 52 -8.06 37.60 -5.82
N VAL A 53 -9.37 37.46 -6.05
CA VAL A 53 -10.19 36.43 -5.38
C VAL A 53 -9.78 35.03 -5.84
N MET A 54 -9.51 34.83 -7.13
CA MET A 54 -9.04 33.55 -7.66
C MET A 54 -7.67 33.17 -7.07
N VAL A 55 -6.72 34.11 -7.02
CA VAL A 55 -5.40 33.88 -6.43
C VAL A 55 -5.52 33.64 -4.92
N GLY A 56 -6.35 34.41 -4.21
CA GLY A 56 -6.63 34.21 -2.79
C GLY A 56 -7.27 32.85 -2.50
N ALA A 57 -8.18 32.37 -3.36
CA ALA A 57 -8.80 31.05 -3.25
C ALA A 57 -7.79 29.92 -3.54
N VAL A 58 -6.89 30.09 -4.51
CA VAL A 58 -5.83 29.12 -4.81
C VAL A 58 -4.82 29.06 -3.66
N ILE A 59 -4.35 30.20 -3.16
CA ILE A 59 -3.42 30.25 -2.02
C ILE A 59 -4.09 29.71 -0.77
N GLY A 60 -5.33 30.10 -0.49
CA GLY A 60 -6.13 29.59 0.63
C GLY A 60 -6.36 28.08 0.53
N GLY A 61 -6.66 27.57 -0.67
CA GLY A 61 -6.81 26.14 -0.93
C GLY A 61 -5.50 25.35 -0.74
N LEU A 62 -4.37 25.89 -1.20
CA LEU A 62 -3.04 25.29 -1.02
C LEU A 62 -2.60 25.28 0.45
N LEU A 63 -2.85 26.38 1.18
CA LEU A 63 -2.58 26.45 2.61
C LEU A 63 -3.47 25.47 3.37
N TRP A 64 -4.75 25.38 3.03
CA TRP A 64 -5.67 24.44 3.66
C TRP A 64 -5.29 22.98 3.38
N ALA A 65 -4.87 22.65 2.15
CA ALA A 65 -4.37 21.33 1.80
C ALA A 65 -3.09 20.97 2.59
N ARG A 66 -2.17 21.92 2.78
CA ARG A 66 -0.96 21.74 3.61
C ARG A 66 -1.25 21.58 5.10
N HIS A 67 -2.36 22.13 5.60
CA HIS A 67 -2.75 22.04 7.01
C HIS A 67 -3.63 20.82 7.33
N ARG A 68 -3.94 19.98 6.34
CA ARG A 68 -4.62 18.72 6.63
C ARG A 68 -3.67 17.84 7.43
N PRO A 69 -4.08 17.37 8.63
CA PRO A 69 -3.31 16.37 9.36
C PRO A 69 -3.04 15.19 8.44
N ALA A 70 -1.81 14.66 8.47
CA ALA A 70 -1.52 13.41 7.78
C ALA A 70 -2.50 12.33 8.29
N PRO A 71 -2.93 11.39 7.43
CA PRO A 71 -3.69 10.23 7.87
C PRO A 71 -2.96 9.55 9.03
N SER A 72 -3.70 8.92 9.94
CA SER A 72 -3.05 8.07 10.94
C SER A 72 -2.28 6.94 10.23
N PRO A 73 -1.13 6.50 10.78
CA PRO A 73 -0.36 5.39 10.20
C PRO A 73 -1.22 4.14 9.92
N ASP A 74 -2.21 3.86 10.77
CA ASP A 74 -3.15 2.75 10.56
C ASP A 74 -3.94 2.86 9.24
N VAL A 75 -4.38 4.07 8.87
CA VAL A 75 -5.13 4.31 7.63
C VAL A 75 -4.21 4.20 6.42
N GLU A 76 -3.00 4.75 6.53
CA GLU A 76 -1.98 4.62 5.48
C GLU A 76 -1.61 3.15 5.24
N TYR A 77 -1.45 2.38 6.31
CA TYR A 77 -1.17 0.95 6.25
C TYR A 77 -2.28 0.16 5.54
N VAL A 78 -3.55 0.34 5.96
CA VAL A 78 -4.69 -0.34 5.34
C VAL A 78 -4.81 0.03 3.86
N GLN A 79 -4.66 1.31 3.52
CA GLN A 79 -4.70 1.77 2.14
C GLN A 79 -3.57 1.17 1.29
N ALA A 80 -2.37 1.01 1.86
CA ALA A 80 -1.25 0.35 1.20
C ALA A 80 -1.52 -1.14 0.97
N LEU A 81 -2.14 -1.84 1.93
CA LEU A 81 -2.56 -3.24 1.77
C LEU A 81 -3.64 -3.39 0.70
N GLU A 82 -4.63 -2.50 0.65
CA GLU A 82 -5.66 -2.48 -0.40
C GLU A 82 -5.05 -2.31 -1.78
N THR A 83 -4.15 -1.34 -1.92
CA THR A 83 -3.44 -1.05 -3.18
C THR A 83 -2.60 -2.24 -3.64
N ALA A 84 -2.01 -2.97 -2.69
CA ALA A 84 -1.26 -4.19 -2.96
C ALA A 84 -2.14 -5.44 -3.14
N GLY A 85 -3.47 -5.34 -2.98
CA GLY A 85 -4.40 -6.47 -3.09
C GLY A 85 -4.27 -7.51 -1.97
N LEU A 86 -3.72 -7.13 -0.82
CA LEU A 86 -3.41 -8.04 0.30
C LEU A 86 -4.53 -8.15 1.33
N MET A 87 -5.56 -7.30 1.25
CA MET A 87 -6.66 -7.29 2.21
C MET A 87 -7.44 -8.60 2.28
N SER A 88 -7.42 -9.41 1.22
CA SER A 88 -8.04 -10.75 1.21
C SER A 88 -7.40 -11.75 2.18
N GLN A 89 -6.21 -11.45 2.71
CA GLN A 89 -5.52 -12.27 3.70
C GLN A 89 -6.03 -12.03 5.13
N PHE A 90 -6.84 -10.99 5.34
CA PHE A 90 -7.32 -10.59 6.65
C PHE A 90 -8.85 -10.66 6.72
N ASN A 91 -9.38 -11.06 7.87
CA ASN A 91 -10.84 -11.11 8.08
C ASN A 91 -11.46 -9.71 8.25
N SER A 92 -10.66 -8.70 8.57
CA SER A 92 -11.09 -7.30 8.77
C SER A 92 -9.89 -6.35 8.75
N GLU A 93 -10.15 -5.06 8.52
CA GLU A 93 -9.13 -4.00 8.65
C GLU A 93 -8.50 -3.96 10.04
N ALA A 94 -9.31 -4.15 11.09
CA ALA A 94 -8.81 -4.18 12.47
C ALA A 94 -7.80 -5.32 12.70
N ASN A 95 -8.05 -6.49 12.10
CA ASN A 95 -7.11 -7.61 12.18
C ASN A 95 -5.83 -7.33 11.37
N ALA A 96 -5.95 -6.65 10.22
CA ALA A 96 -4.79 -6.24 9.44
C ALA A 96 -3.91 -5.27 10.23
N VAL A 97 -4.50 -4.23 10.82
CA VAL A 97 -3.77 -3.25 11.65
C VAL A 97 -3.12 -3.94 12.85
N ALA A 98 -3.85 -4.81 13.55
CA ALA A 98 -3.30 -5.58 14.67
C ALA A 98 -2.10 -6.44 14.24
N HIS A 99 -2.18 -7.12 13.09
CA HIS A 99 -1.06 -7.86 12.51
C HIS A 99 0.14 -6.95 12.22
N GLY A 100 -0.10 -5.76 11.63
CA GLY A 100 0.96 -4.79 11.36
C GLY A 100 1.72 -4.34 12.61
N HIS A 101 0.99 -4.06 13.70
CA HIS A 101 1.60 -3.74 15.00
C HIS A 101 2.34 -4.94 15.63
N ASP A 102 1.80 -6.15 15.48
CA ASP A 102 2.46 -7.39 15.95
C ASP A 102 3.80 -7.62 15.24
N VAL A 103 3.89 -7.35 13.93
CA VAL A 103 5.14 -7.45 13.17
C VAL A 103 6.22 -6.57 13.80
N CYS A 104 5.93 -5.30 14.07
CA CYS A 104 6.90 -4.40 14.69
C CYS A 104 7.27 -4.84 16.10
N THR A 105 6.29 -5.27 16.89
CA THR A 105 6.53 -5.83 18.23
C THR A 105 7.50 -7.02 18.15
N ARG A 106 7.30 -7.94 17.21
CA ARG A 106 8.16 -9.11 17.03
C ARG A 106 9.60 -8.74 16.68
N LEU A 107 9.79 -7.72 15.85
CA LEU A 107 11.12 -7.22 15.46
C LEU A 107 11.85 -6.56 16.64
N GLU A 108 11.12 -5.81 17.48
CA GLU A 108 11.68 -5.21 18.70
C GLU A 108 12.16 -6.25 19.71
N HIS A 109 11.51 -7.41 19.75
CA HIS A 109 11.92 -8.55 20.57
C HIS A 109 13.04 -9.41 19.95
N GLY A 110 13.67 -8.94 18.87
CA GLY A 110 14.79 -9.65 18.22
C GLY A 110 14.36 -10.77 17.28
N GLY A 111 13.10 -10.75 16.81
CA GLY A 111 12.62 -11.64 15.75
C GLY A 111 13.39 -11.45 14.43
N PRO A 112 13.25 -12.39 13.49
CA PRO A 112 13.96 -12.32 12.22
C PRO A 112 13.47 -11.11 11.40
N GLN A 113 14.41 -10.33 10.84
CA GLN A 113 14.11 -9.17 9.99
C GLN A 113 13.73 -9.61 8.56
N GLN A 114 12.70 -10.43 8.44
CA GLN A 114 12.18 -10.88 7.17
C GLN A 114 10.68 -11.18 7.27
N GLY A 115 9.98 -11.10 6.15
CA GLY A 115 8.54 -11.39 6.11
C GLY A 115 7.96 -11.22 4.72
N VAL A 116 6.64 -11.38 4.61
CA VAL A 116 5.91 -11.24 3.34
C VAL A 116 5.68 -9.77 3.00
N LEU A 117 5.08 -9.49 1.83
CA LEU A 117 4.86 -8.11 1.37
C LEU A 117 4.02 -7.29 2.36
N GLY A 118 3.02 -7.91 2.99
CA GLY A 118 2.21 -7.26 4.04
C GLY A 118 3.05 -6.86 5.26
N ASP A 119 4.03 -7.68 5.65
CA ASP A 119 4.94 -7.38 6.75
C ASP A 119 5.89 -6.25 6.38
N LYS A 120 6.37 -6.21 5.12
CA LYS A 120 7.21 -5.11 4.64
C LYS A 120 6.46 -3.77 4.68
N ILE A 121 5.19 -3.76 4.25
CA ILE A 121 4.34 -2.56 4.34
C ILE A 121 4.17 -2.14 5.81
N ALA A 122 3.97 -3.10 6.73
CA ALA A 122 3.86 -2.80 8.16
C ALA A 122 5.16 -2.17 8.70
N VAL A 123 6.31 -2.70 8.32
CA VAL A 123 7.62 -2.19 8.72
C VAL A 123 7.86 -0.79 8.16
N ASP A 124 7.48 -0.55 6.91
CA ASP A 124 7.60 0.77 6.27
C ASP A 124 6.74 1.83 6.97
N THR A 125 5.55 1.46 7.46
CA THR A 125 4.60 2.39 8.08
C THR A 125 4.79 2.56 9.60
N PHE A 126 4.95 1.46 10.35
CA PHE A 126 4.90 1.47 11.81
C PHE A 126 6.28 1.45 12.49
N CYS A 127 7.28 0.82 11.89
CA CYS A 127 8.62 0.67 12.50
C CYS A 127 9.76 0.84 11.48
N PRO A 128 9.90 2.05 10.89
CA PRO A 128 10.80 2.31 9.77
C PRO A 128 12.30 2.11 10.10
N GLN A 129 12.65 2.02 11.38
CA GLN A 129 14.01 1.68 11.81
C GLN A 129 14.48 0.30 11.29
N PHE A 130 13.56 -0.62 11.04
CA PHE A 130 13.87 -1.96 10.52
C PHE A 130 13.90 -2.02 8.99
N ASN A 131 13.49 -0.95 8.28
CA ASN A 131 13.34 -0.95 6.82
C ASN A 131 14.58 -1.37 6.05
N LYS A 132 15.76 -0.95 6.50
CA LYS A 132 17.03 -1.19 5.79
C LYS A 132 17.49 -2.65 5.85
N GLY A 133 17.15 -3.36 6.92
CA GLY A 133 17.55 -4.76 7.14
C GLY A 133 16.46 -5.76 6.78
N PHE A 134 15.21 -5.29 6.57
CA PHE A 134 14.08 -6.17 6.33
C PHE A 134 14.14 -6.84 4.96
N ARG A 135 14.24 -8.17 4.95
CA ARG A 135 14.25 -8.99 3.74
C ARG A 135 12.84 -9.46 3.38
N LEU A 136 12.43 -9.21 2.15
CA LEU A 136 11.17 -9.75 1.64
C LEU A 136 11.33 -11.23 1.30
N LEU A 137 10.42 -12.06 1.79
CA LEU A 137 10.41 -13.49 1.50
C LEU A 137 9.93 -13.75 0.07
N GLU A 138 10.74 -14.48 -0.70
CA GLU A 138 10.40 -15.00 -2.01
C GLU A 138 9.21 -15.98 -1.95
N SER A 139 8.28 -15.86 -2.88
CA SER A 139 7.19 -16.83 -3.08
C SER A 139 7.26 -17.41 -4.48
N ALA A 140 7.05 -18.72 -4.60
CA ALA A 140 7.16 -19.44 -5.86
C ALA A 140 5.97 -20.40 -6.05
N ASP A 141 5.55 -20.52 -7.31
CA ASP A 141 4.61 -21.56 -7.74
C ASP A 141 5.40 -22.81 -8.11
N ILE A 142 5.19 -23.88 -7.35
CA ILE A 142 5.94 -25.13 -7.46
C ILE A 142 5.11 -26.13 -8.24
N SER A 143 5.66 -26.61 -9.34
CA SER A 143 5.08 -27.70 -10.13
C SER A 143 5.56 -29.05 -9.62
N GLY A 144 4.65 -30.00 -9.55
CA GLY A 144 4.91 -31.36 -9.12
C GLY A 144 4.31 -32.40 -10.06
N VAL A 145 4.96 -33.55 -10.10
CA VAL A 145 4.50 -34.73 -10.82
C VAL A 145 4.51 -35.93 -9.86
N PHE A 146 3.38 -36.62 -9.79
CA PHE A 146 3.22 -37.90 -9.10
C PHE A 146 3.01 -39.00 -10.14
N VAL A 147 3.85 -40.03 -10.13
CA VAL A 147 3.80 -41.14 -11.08
C VAL A 147 3.48 -42.43 -10.33
N LEU A 148 2.37 -43.06 -10.69
CA LEU A 148 2.01 -44.41 -10.26
C LEU A 148 2.47 -45.41 -11.33
N THR A 149 3.17 -46.47 -10.96
CA THR A 149 3.58 -47.55 -11.88
C THR A 149 3.08 -48.91 -11.45
N ASP A 150 2.79 -49.73 -12.46
CA ASP A 150 2.43 -51.15 -12.32
C ASP A 150 3.25 -51.97 -13.32
N SER A 151 4.58 -52.03 -13.11
CA SER A 151 5.49 -52.74 -14.01
C SER A 151 5.25 -54.25 -14.05
N LEU A 152 4.61 -54.79 -13.01
CA LEU A 152 4.30 -56.21 -12.85
C LEU A 152 2.94 -56.61 -13.43
N GLY A 153 2.14 -55.64 -13.90
CA GLY A 153 0.80 -55.88 -14.45
C GLY A 153 -0.16 -56.50 -13.43
N THR A 154 -0.05 -56.06 -12.18
CA THR A 154 -0.89 -56.53 -11.06
C THR A 154 -2.33 -56.02 -11.13
N GLY A 155 -2.62 -55.09 -12.04
CA GLY A 155 -3.91 -54.43 -12.15
C GLY A 155 -4.04 -53.27 -11.18
N ALA A 156 -2.94 -52.61 -10.81
CA ALA A 156 -2.95 -51.48 -9.87
C ALA A 156 -3.42 -50.16 -10.51
N ILE A 157 -3.52 -50.12 -11.84
CA ILE A 157 -3.91 -48.94 -12.63
C ILE A 157 -5.01 -49.32 -13.60
N GLU A 158 -6.10 -48.55 -13.58
CA GLU A 158 -7.14 -48.59 -14.59
C GLU A 158 -7.03 -47.37 -15.51
N ALA A 159 -6.98 -47.62 -16.81
CA ALA A 159 -6.97 -46.57 -17.83
C ALA A 159 -8.19 -46.67 -18.76
N ASP A 160 -8.80 -45.52 -19.01
CA ASP A 160 -9.81 -45.29 -20.05
C ASP A 160 -9.26 -44.26 -21.05
N GLY A 161 -8.96 -44.73 -22.25
CA GLY A 161 -8.30 -43.93 -23.29
C GLY A 161 -6.91 -43.47 -22.87
N GLN A 162 -6.76 -42.16 -22.61
CA GLN A 162 -5.52 -41.54 -22.11
C GLN A 162 -5.60 -41.15 -20.63
N THR A 163 -6.77 -41.33 -20.02
CA THR A 163 -6.98 -41.04 -18.61
C THR A 163 -6.75 -42.29 -17.79
N CYS A 164 -6.20 -42.14 -16.59
CA CYS A 164 -5.95 -43.26 -15.70
C CYS A 164 -6.08 -42.86 -14.24
N HIS A 165 -6.26 -43.86 -13.39
CA HIS A 165 -6.29 -43.71 -11.94
C HIS A 165 -5.83 -44.99 -11.26
N GLY A 166 -5.49 -44.89 -9.97
CA GLY A 166 -5.16 -46.06 -9.17
C GLY A 166 -6.42 -46.85 -8.83
N ILE A 167 -6.30 -48.17 -8.81
CA ILE A 167 -7.33 -49.10 -8.34
C ILE A 167 -6.73 -50.08 -7.31
N ASP A 168 -7.57 -50.90 -6.70
CA ASP A 168 -7.19 -51.84 -5.64
C ASP A 168 -6.37 -51.18 -4.52
N GLY A 169 -5.12 -51.61 -4.35
CA GLY A 169 -4.17 -51.10 -3.37
C GLY A 169 -3.77 -49.64 -3.59
N TYR A 170 -4.23 -48.98 -4.67
CA TYR A 170 -4.03 -47.57 -5.02
C TYR A 170 -5.34 -46.82 -5.30
N ALA A 171 -6.50 -47.35 -4.91
CA ALA A 171 -7.80 -46.73 -5.16
C ALA A 171 -8.00 -45.31 -4.55
N ASP A 172 -7.11 -44.87 -3.65
CA ASP A 172 -7.10 -43.51 -3.10
C ASP A 172 -6.24 -42.52 -3.93
N VAL A 173 -5.65 -42.97 -5.04
CA VAL A 173 -4.85 -42.16 -5.98
C VAL A 173 -5.66 -41.85 -7.24
N GLY A 174 -6.05 -40.59 -7.41
CA GLY A 174 -6.84 -40.10 -8.54
C GLY A 174 -6.91 -38.57 -8.62
N ARG A 175 -7.80 -38.06 -9.48
CA ARG A 175 -7.98 -36.62 -9.83
C ARG A 175 -8.33 -35.67 -8.66
N SER A 176 -8.44 -36.16 -7.44
CA SER A 176 -8.78 -35.35 -6.26
C SER A 176 -7.98 -35.74 -5.03
N THR A 177 -6.96 -36.60 -5.19
CA THR A 177 -6.11 -36.98 -4.06
C THR A 177 -5.43 -35.71 -3.53
N PRO A 178 -5.60 -35.41 -2.23
CA PRO A 178 -5.09 -34.17 -1.67
C PRO A 178 -3.56 -34.18 -1.69
N VAL A 179 -2.97 -33.06 -2.07
CA VAL A 179 -1.55 -32.79 -1.89
C VAL A 179 -1.42 -31.69 -0.86
N THR A 180 -0.78 -31.99 0.26
CA THR A 180 -0.62 -31.05 1.36
C THR A 180 0.86 -30.74 1.54
N VAL A 181 1.17 -29.48 1.84
CA VAL A 181 2.52 -29.03 2.13
C VAL A 181 2.54 -28.48 3.55
N LYS A 182 3.43 -29.02 4.38
CA LYS A 182 3.61 -28.61 5.78
C LYS A 182 5.02 -28.05 6.01
N ASN A 183 5.21 -27.29 7.08
CA ASN A 183 6.56 -26.98 7.58
C ASN A 183 7.08 -28.08 8.53
N GLY A 184 8.29 -27.90 9.08
CA GLY A 184 8.89 -28.86 10.01
C GLY A 184 8.21 -28.97 11.37
N THR A 185 7.30 -28.06 11.72
CA THR A 185 6.47 -28.15 12.95
C THR A 185 5.14 -28.85 12.71
N GLY A 186 4.80 -29.16 11.45
CA GLY A 186 3.57 -29.83 11.05
C GLY A 186 2.41 -28.90 10.71
N GLU A 187 2.64 -27.58 10.69
CA GLU A 187 1.66 -26.59 10.24
C GLU A 187 1.43 -26.73 8.73
N ILE A 188 0.16 -26.75 8.31
CA ILE A 188 -0.21 -26.79 6.91
C ILE A 188 -0.02 -25.41 6.30
N LEU A 189 0.90 -25.29 5.35
CA LEU A 189 1.19 -24.06 4.63
C LEU A 189 0.25 -23.87 3.44
N THR A 190 -0.04 -24.96 2.73
CA THR A 190 -0.94 -24.96 1.58
C THR A 190 -1.45 -26.36 1.28
N SER A 191 -2.58 -26.44 0.58
CA SER A 191 -3.13 -27.69 0.07
C SER A 191 -3.63 -27.48 -1.35
N THR A 192 -3.41 -28.49 -2.18
CA THR A 192 -3.94 -28.62 -3.54
C THR A 192 -4.44 -30.05 -3.73
N ALA A 193 -4.71 -30.45 -4.97
CA ALA A 193 -5.04 -31.83 -5.31
C ALA A 193 -4.26 -32.25 -6.57
N LEU A 194 -4.12 -33.56 -6.76
CA LEU A 194 -3.65 -34.11 -8.02
C LEU A 194 -4.59 -33.70 -9.16
N GLY A 195 -4.02 -33.37 -10.31
CA GLY A 195 -4.77 -33.18 -11.55
C GLY A 195 -5.29 -34.51 -12.14
N PRO A 196 -5.91 -34.48 -13.33
CA PRO A 196 -6.28 -35.70 -14.04
C PRO A 196 -5.05 -36.58 -14.28
N GLY A 197 -5.18 -37.88 -14.04
CA GLY A 197 -4.15 -38.86 -14.37
C GLY A 197 -4.08 -39.08 -15.87
N THR A 198 -2.88 -39.08 -16.44
CA THR A 198 -2.63 -39.38 -17.85
C THR A 198 -1.67 -40.54 -18.01
N GLY A 199 -1.98 -41.46 -18.92
CA GLY A 199 -1.16 -42.63 -19.16
C GLY A 199 -1.96 -43.88 -19.54
N ASN A 200 -1.51 -45.03 -19.07
CA ASN A 200 -2.04 -46.34 -19.41
C ASN A 200 -1.99 -47.27 -18.17
N ASN A 201 -2.35 -48.53 -18.34
CA ASN A 201 -2.38 -49.52 -17.25
C ASN A 201 -1.01 -49.86 -16.64
N ALA A 202 0.11 -49.36 -17.19
CA ALA A 202 1.46 -49.58 -16.65
C ALA A 202 2.03 -48.32 -15.96
N THR A 203 1.60 -47.13 -16.37
CA THR A 203 2.08 -45.88 -15.80
C THR A 203 0.98 -44.82 -15.87
N CYS A 204 0.69 -44.20 -14.73
CA CYS A 204 -0.26 -43.11 -14.60
C CYS A 204 0.38 -41.89 -13.96
N THR A 205 0.35 -40.76 -14.67
CA THR A 205 1.02 -39.51 -14.28
C THR A 205 0.02 -38.45 -13.89
N PHE A 206 0.23 -37.82 -12.73
CA PHE A 206 -0.62 -36.77 -12.20
C PHE A 206 0.22 -35.51 -11.98
N SER A 207 -0.22 -34.39 -12.54
CA SER A 207 0.43 -33.09 -12.33
C SER A 207 -0.30 -32.30 -11.25
N PHE A 208 0.42 -31.49 -10.49
CA PHE A 208 -0.15 -30.57 -9.51
C PHE A 208 0.72 -29.33 -9.36
N THR A 209 0.14 -28.25 -8.83
CA THR A 209 0.85 -27.00 -8.55
C THR A 209 0.37 -26.44 -7.22
N PHE A 210 1.30 -25.89 -6.45
CA PHE A 210 1.00 -25.18 -5.20
C PHE A 210 1.94 -23.98 -5.04
N ARG A 211 1.50 -22.97 -4.30
CA ARG A 211 2.32 -21.78 -4.00
C ARG A 211 2.87 -21.87 -2.59
N ILE A 212 4.18 -21.63 -2.43
CA ILE A 212 4.83 -21.52 -1.12
C ILE A 212 5.71 -20.28 -1.05
N THR A 213 5.95 -19.84 0.17
CA THR A 213 6.86 -18.74 0.51
C THR A 213 8.06 -19.32 1.27
N GLU A 214 9.26 -18.79 1.03
CA GLU A 214 10.47 -19.15 1.77
C GLU A 214 10.34 -18.83 3.28
N GLY A 215 11.31 -19.27 4.08
CA GLY A 215 11.40 -18.93 5.51
C GLY A 215 10.99 -20.06 6.46
N GLN A 216 10.57 -21.21 5.94
CA GLN A 216 10.37 -22.43 6.72
C GLN A 216 11.69 -23.22 6.84
N ASP A 217 11.84 -24.00 7.91
CA ASP A 217 13.01 -24.87 8.12
C ASP A 217 13.10 -25.98 7.06
N ARG A 218 11.94 -26.52 6.67
CA ARG A 218 11.76 -27.50 5.59
C ARG A 218 10.31 -27.48 5.10
N TYR A 219 10.08 -28.07 3.93
CA TYR A 219 8.75 -28.24 3.34
C TYR A 219 8.48 -29.73 3.18
N VAL A 220 7.42 -30.22 3.82
CA VAL A 220 7.01 -31.61 3.79
C VAL A 220 5.80 -31.74 2.86
N VAL A 221 6.01 -32.35 1.69
CA VAL A 221 4.96 -32.61 0.71
C VAL A 221 4.39 -34.00 0.93
N SER A 222 3.07 -34.11 1.08
CA SER A 222 2.36 -35.38 1.24
C SER A 222 1.28 -35.52 0.18
N VAL A 223 1.20 -36.70 -0.44
CA VAL A 223 0.15 -37.02 -1.44
C VAL A 223 -0.78 -38.06 -0.84
N GLY A 224 -2.00 -37.64 -0.47
CA GLY A 224 -2.97 -38.48 0.22
C GLY A 224 -2.37 -39.09 1.48
N ARG A 225 -2.33 -40.42 1.52
CA ARG A 225 -1.70 -41.21 2.60
C ARG A 225 -0.43 -41.93 2.13
N ARG A 226 0.13 -41.54 0.98
CA ARG A 226 1.21 -42.26 0.28
C ARG A 226 2.62 -41.80 0.66
N GLY A 227 2.77 -41.26 1.87
CA GLY A 227 4.04 -40.84 2.44
C GLY A 227 4.23 -39.33 2.45
N GLU A 228 5.33 -38.92 3.07
CA GLU A 228 5.75 -37.53 3.27
C GLU A 228 7.18 -37.37 2.73
N PHE A 229 7.42 -36.30 1.97
CA PHE A 229 8.69 -36.02 1.30
C PHE A 229 9.19 -34.63 1.72
N SER A 230 10.40 -34.58 2.29
CA SER A 230 10.97 -33.34 2.81
C SER A 230 11.88 -32.66 1.78
N TYR A 231 11.71 -31.36 1.59
CA TYR A 231 12.47 -30.52 0.67
C TYR A 231 12.90 -29.21 1.32
N SER A 232 13.95 -28.58 0.80
CA SER A 232 14.24 -27.16 1.03
C SER A 232 13.47 -26.28 0.02
N PHE A 233 13.35 -24.98 0.31
CA PHE A 233 12.76 -24.02 -0.61
C PHE A 233 13.48 -24.01 -1.97
N ASP A 234 14.82 -24.00 -1.95
CA ASP A 234 15.63 -24.00 -3.18
C ASP A 234 15.46 -25.27 -4.02
N GLN A 235 15.29 -26.44 -3.39
CA GLN A 235 15.01 -27.68 -4.10
C GLN A 235 13.66 -27.60 -4.83
N LEU A 236 12.62 -27.15 -4.14
CA LEU A 236 11.28 -27.02 -4.73
C LEU A 236 11.29 -26.00 -5.86
N ARG A 237 11.92 -24.84 -5.66
CA ARG A 237 12.00 -23.79 -6.66
C ARG A 237 12.82 -24.20 -7.88
N GLY A 238 13.93 -24.90 -7.70
CA GLY A 238 14.85 -25.27 -8.77
C GLY A 238 14.43 -26.52 -9.56
N HIS A 239 13.77 -27.48 -8.90
CA HIS A 239 13.53 -28.81 -9.48
C HIS A 239 12.07 -29.27 -9.40
N GLY A 240 11.21 -28.56 -8.67
CA GLY A 240 9.83 -28.98 -8.43
C GLY A 240 9.75 -30.22 -7.54
N VAL A 241 8.63 -30.95 -7.66
CA VAL A 241 8.39 -32.21 -6.96
C VAL A 241 8.29 -33.35 -7.97
N GLN A 242 9.02 -34.44 -7.73
CA GLN A 242 8.88 -35.68 -8.48
C GLN A 242 8.75 -36.84 -7.50
N ILE A 243 7.60 -37.49 -7.51
CA ILE A 243 7.30 -38.63 -6.65
C ILE A 243 6.91 -39.80 -7.55
N LYS A 244 7.54 -40.95 -7.34
CA LYS A 244 7.19 -42.20 -8.02
C LYS A 244 6.77 -43.23 -6.97
N LEU A 245 5.65 -43.88 -7.21
CA LEU A 245 5.09 -44.93 -6.37
C LEU A 245 4.69 -46.13 -7.23
N GLY A 246 4.78 -47.32 -6.66
CA GLY A 246 4.44 -48.56 -7.35
C GLY A 246 5.66 -49.43 -7.59
N HIS A 247 5.43 -50.52 -8.30
CA HIS A 247 6.47 -51.47 -8.69
C HIS A 247 6.76 -51.35 -10.18
#